data_AF-A0A503XIN3-F1
#
_entry.id   AF-A0A503XIN3-F1
#
_cell.length_a   1.000
_cell.length_b   1.000
_cell.length_c   1.000
_cell.angle_alpha   90.00
_cell.angle_beta   90.00
_cell.angle_gamma   90.00
#
_symmetry.space_group_name_H-M   'P 1'
#
loop_
_entity.id
_entity.type
_entity.pdbx_description
1 polymer ?
#
loop_
_entity_poly.entity_id
_entity_poly.type
_entity_poly.pdbx_seq_one_letter_code
_entity_poly.pdbx_strand_id
1 'polypeptide(L)'
;MAIAQKMAQGLLERQTGSQGLPPASFAIEVDLNLDGLPEIFAYRAAPGCDGVNCGNFLFILEGDSYHEVLGDIPGARLVPQDKIGLSAFKRNGFLEIQLDKMTIAWDGTRYVDASTFPASSLDGAAFVAACEKYRSGQQPESVTAACQCQFNRFQQIDLKQADLDSYAASLGENFQYPTGEKGDAWVVLSKTAEDVVTGCDVAIGKSQWPPGYLVHGDQPQVKLDFGSFLDACPRQDFILTNHKTGTPDRALALCGCLSREIPTYGVGQEGMDLLAQYYRDEVSDADVDTQDAELLGAHDKASEACLSAFPAK
;
A
#
# COMPACT_ATOMS: atom_id res chain seq x y z
N MET A 1 6.15 -2.03 12.42
CA MET A 1 7.27 -2.99 12.68
C MET A 1 6.82 -4.21 13.48
N ALA A 2 6.31 -4.08 14.72
CA ALA A 2 5.88 -5.25 15.50
C ALA A 2 4.78 -6.06 14.78
N ILE A 3 3.81 -5.38 14.18
CA ILE A 3 2.76 -5.98 13.34
C ILE A 3 3.38 -6.72 12.15
N ALA A 4 4.17 -6.01 11.33
CA ALA A 4 4.88 -6.58 10.19
C ALA A 4 5.70 -7.84 10.54
N GLN A 5 6.45 -7.82 11.64
CA GLN A 5 7.26 -8.96 12.09
C GLN A 5 6.41 -10.16 12.47
N LYS A 6 5.31 -9.95 13.19
CA LYS A 6 4.38 -11.00 13.57
C LYS A 6 3.72 -11.64 12.34
N MET A 7 3.26 -10.81 11.40
CA MET A 7 2.66 -11.28 10.14
C MET A 7 3.69 -12.02 9.28
N ALA A 8 4.88 -11.43 9.10
CA ALA A 8 5.96 -12.00 8.30
C ALA A 8 6.41 -13.37 8.82
N GLN A 9 6.40 -13.61 10.13
CA GLN A 9 6.75 -14.93 10.67
C GLN A 9 5.87 -16.03 10.06
N GLY A 10 4.55 -15.91 10.16
CA GLY A 10 3.63 -16.92 9.61
C GLY A 10 3.74 -17.04 8.08
N LEU A 11 3.88 -15.91 7.39
CA LEU A 11 4.02 -15.87 5.93
C LEU A 11 5.30 -16.56 5.46
N LEU A 12 6.44 -16.24 6.08
CA LEU A 12 7.73 -16.84 5.76
C LEU A 12 7.79 -18.32 6.12
N GLU A 13 7.17 -18.73 7.24
CA GLU A 13 7.08 -20.14 7.62
C GLU A 13 6.34 -20.96 6.56
N ARG A 14 5.22 -20.44 6.04
CA ARG A 14 4.49 -21.09 4.93
C ARG A 14 5.30 -21.07 3.63
N GLN A 15 5.96 -19.96 3.33
CA GLN A 15 6.70 -19.78 2.07
C GLN A 15 8.00 -20.59 2.00
N THR A 16 8.70 -20.75 3.13
CA THR A 16 10.05 -21.33 3.18
C THR A 16 10.10 -22.67 3.93
N GLY A 17 9.00 -23.08 4.58
CA GLY A 17 8.95 -24.25 5.47
C GLY A 17 9.80 -24.11 6.75
N SER A 18 10.46 -22.97 6.97
CA SER A 18 11.42 -22.77 8.04
C SER A 18 10.81 -21.99 9.20
N GLN A 19 10.77 -22.59 10.39
CA GLN A 19 10.18 -22.01 11.59
C GLN A 19 10.93 -20.78 12.12
N GLY A 20 10.16 -19.85 12.69
CA GLY A 20 10.66 -18.65 13.38
C GLY A 20 11.29 -17.61 12.45
N LEU A 21 11.67 -16.49 13.04
CA LEU A 21 12.38 -15.40 12.36
C LEU A 21 13.80 -15.26 12.96
N PRO A 22 14.88 -15.54 12.20
CA PRO A 22 16.24 -15.39 12.70
C PRO A 22 16.53 -13.96 13.18
N PRO A 23 17.39 -13.73 14.19
CA PRO A 23 17.58 -12.40 14.80
C PRO A 23 18.01 -11.27 13.84
N ALA A 24 18.74 -11.59 12.77
CA ALA A 24 19.17 -10.62 11.76
C ALA A 24 18.12 -10.35 10.66
N SER A 25 16.92 -10.93 10.81
CA SER A 25 15.78 -10.74 9.92
C SER A 25 14.97 -9.51 10.34
N PHE A 26 14.20 -8.95 9.41
CA PHE A 26 13.27 -7.89 9.73
C PHE A 26 12.03 -7.97 8.83
N ALA A 27 10.99 -7.25 9.23
CA ALA A 27 9.84 -7.01 8.37
C ALA A 27 9.29 -5.61 8.60
N ILE A 28 8.76 -5.03 7.55
CA ILE A 28 8.12 -3.72 7.52
C ILE A 28 6.81 -3.82 6.74
N GLU A 29 5.88 -2.97 7.13
CA GLU A 29 4.67 -2.70 6.38
C GLU A 29 5.02 -1.66 5.31
N VAL A 30 4.63 -1.92 4.06
CA VAL A 30 4.78 -1.00 2.95
C VAL A 30 3.45 -1.00 2.21
N ASP A 31 2.76 0.12 2.20
CA ASP A 31 1.54 0.25 1.40
C ASP A 31 1.93 0.72 0.00
N LEU A 32 1.99 -0.22 -0.94
CA LEU A 32 2.44 0.01 -2.31
C LEU A 32 1.32 0.59 -3.17
N ASN A 33 0.06 0.32 -2.86
CA ASN A 33 -1.08 0.80 -3.65
C ASN A 33 -1.79 2.03 -3.04
N LEU A 34 -1.43 2.39 -1.81
CA LEU A 34 -1.97 3.48 -1.00
C LEU A 34 -3.45 3.28 -0.62
N ASP A 35 -3.85 2.05 -0.32
CA ASP A 35 -5.22 1.70 0.09
C ASP A 35 -5.42 1.60 1.61
N GLY A 36 -4.35 1.76 2.41
CA GLY A 36 -4.38 1.66 3.87
C GLY A 36 -4.19 0.24 4.41
N LEU A 37 -4.04 -0.76 3.54
CA LEU A 37 -3.76 -2.16 3.85
C LEU A 37 -2.38 -2.56 3.32
N PRO A 38 -1.33 -2.38 4.14
CA PRO A 38 0.03 -2.53 3.67
C PRO A 38 0.36 -3.97 3.25
N GLU A 39 1.17 -4.07 2.20
CA GLU A 39 1.97 -5.24 1.91
C GLU A 39 3.04 -5.46 3.00
N ILE A 40 3.49 -6.71 3.12
CA ILE A 40 4.54 -7.09 4.07
C ILE A 40 5.83 -7.34 3.33
N PHE A 41 6.79 -6.42 3.46
CA PHE A 41 8.15 -6.65 3.02
C PHE A 41 8.96 -7.25 4.16
N ALA A 42 9.59 -8.40 3.92
CA ALA A 42 10.36 -9.11 4.92
C ALA A 42 11.72 -9.54 4.37
N TYR A 43 12.75 -9.41 5.19
CA TYR A 43 14.05 -10.02 4.94
C TYR A 43 14.26 -11.14 5.95
N ARG A 44 14.52 -12.36 5.46
CA ARG A 44 14.86 -13.53 6.27
C ARG A 44 16.34 -13.82 6.15
N ALA A 45 17.08 -13.71 7.24
CA ALA A 45 18.52 -13.96 7.27
C ALA A 45 18.83 -15.46 7.41
N ALA A 46 19.75 -15.98 6.60
CA ALA A 46 20.36 -17.29 6.79
C ALA A 46 21.81 -17.32 6.26
N PRO A 47 22.72 -18.11 6.85
CA PRO A 47 24.04 -18.34 6.27
C PRO A 47 23.93 -18.95 4.88
N GLY A 48 24.74 -18.47 3.93
CA GLY A 48 24.74 -18.99 2.56
C GLY A 48 23.46 -18.68 1.80
N CYS A 49 22.88 -17.50 2.02
CA CYS A 49 21.54 -17.21 1.54
C CYS A 49 21.40 -17.34 0.02
N ASP A 50 20.41 -18.11 -0.43
CA ASP A 50 20.20 -18.55 -1.81
C ASP A 50 18.95 -17.95 -2.48
N GLY A 51 18.14 -17.18 -1.74
CA GLY A 51 16.88 -16.62 -2.24
C GLY A 51 15.70 -17.58 -2.18
N VAL A 52 15.89 -18.83 -1.75
CA VAL A 52 14.82 -19.83 -1.65
C VAL A 52 14.24 -19.84 -0.24
N ASN A 53 15.11 -20.04 0.76
CA ASN A 53 14.70 -20.15 2.17
C ASN A 53 15.06 -18.93 3.02
N CYS A 54 15.60 -17.90 2.37
CA CYS A 54 16.09 -16.67 2.96
C CYS A 54 16.16 -15.61 1.85
N GLY A 55 16.41 -14.36 2.24
CA GLY A 55 16.44 -13.23 1.32
C GLY A 55 15.23 -12.33 1.53
N ASN A 56 14.95 -11.47 0.55
CA ASN A 56 13.81 -10.57 0.57
C ASN A 56 12.55 -11.28 0.07
N PHE A 57 11.43 -10.97 0.69
CA PHE A 57 10.10 -11.45 0.33
C PHE A 57 9.15 -10.26 0.39
N LEU A 58 8.24 -10.18 -0.57
CA LEU A 58 7.15 -9.21 -0.57
C LEU A 58 5.85 -9.98 -0.64
N PHE A 59 5.00 -9.81 0.36
CA PHE A 59 3.70 -10.47 0.43
C PHE A 59 2.59 -9.46 0.18
N ILE A 60 1.76 -9.75 -0.82
CA ILE A 60 0.62 -8.93 -1.24
C ILE A 60 -0.67 -9.67 -0.98
N LEU A 61 -1.64 -9.02 -0.34
CA LEU A 61 -2.96 -9.59 -0.12
C LEU A 61 -3.77 -9.47 -1.41
N GLU A 62 -3.99 -10.58 -2.11
CA GLU A 62 -4.82 -10.62 -3.31
C GLU A 62 -5.95 -11.63 -3.13
N GLY A 63 -7.18 -11.19 -3.38
CA GLY A 63 -8.37 -11.99 -3.09
C GLY A 63 -8.37 -12.45 -1.64
N ASP A 64 -8.24 -13.77 -1.43
CA ASP A 64 -8.39 -14.42 -0.13
C ASP A 64 -7.08 -14.76 0.61
N SER A 65 -5.91 -14.49 0.00
CA SER A 65 -4.61 -14.90 0.55
C SER A 65 -3.47 -13.93 0.28
N TYR A 66 -2.46 -13.98 1.14
CA TYR A 66 -1.17 -13.32 0.86
C TYR A 66 -0.35 -14.16 -0.12
N HIS A 67 0.11 -13.52 -1.18
CA HIS A 67 0.97 -14.10 -2.20
C HIS A 67 2.36 -13.48 -2.16
N GLU A 68 3.39 -14.30 -2.24
CA GLU A 68 4.76 -13.82 -2.35
C GLU A 68 5.08 -13.49 -3.81
N VAL A 69 5.58 -12.28 -4.08
CA VAL A 69 5.70 -11.78 -5.46
C VAL A 69 7.14 -11.54 -5.95
N LEU A 70 8.16 -11.58 -5.08
CA LEU A 70 9.55 -11.41 -5.54
C LEU A 70 10.16 -12.70 -6.08
N GLY A 71 9.63 -13.86 -5.70
CA GLY A 71 10.12 -15.18 -6.14
C GLY A 71 10.01 -15.41 -7.65
N ASP A 72 9.06 -14.73 -8.28
CA ASP A 72 8.84 -14.77 -9.74
C ASP A 72 9.88 -13.95 -10.53
N ILE A 73 10.68 -13.12 -9.84
CA ILE A 73 11.59 -12.16 -10.46
C ILE A 73 13.03 -12.61 -10.22
N PRO A 74 13.77 -13.01 -11.28
CA PRO A 74 15.13 -13.53 -11.15
C PRO A 74 16.05 -12.58 -10.37
N GLY A 75 16.59 -13.07 -9.25
CA GLY A 75 17.55 -12.35 -8.42
C GLY A 75 16.95 -11.33 -7.44
N ALA A 76 15.66 -11.01 -7.51
CA ALA A 76 15.03 -9.98 -6.65
C ALA A 76 15.17 -10.29 -5.15
N ARG A 77 15.02 -11.56 -4.77
CA ARG A 77 15.15 -12.00 -3.37
C ARG A 77 16.57 -11.87 -2.80
N LEU A 78 17.60 -11.71 -3.65
CA LEU A 78 19.00 -11.62 -3.24
C LEU A 78 19.57 -10.20 -3.30
N VAL A 79 18.75 -9.22 -3.67
CA VAL A 79 19.18 -7.82 -3.72
C VAL A 79 19.55 -7.33 -2.32
N PRO A 80 20.71 -6.69 -2.12
CA PRO A 80 21.06 -6.10 -0.83
C PRO A 80 20.04 -5.06 -0.39
N GLN A 81 19.71 -5.03 0.91
CA GLN A 81 18.60 -4.21 1.41
C GLN A 81 18.84 -2.70 1.24
N ASP A 82 20.10 -2.25 1.22
CA ASP A 82 20.47 -0.86 0.94
C ASP A 82 20.29 -0.45 -0.54
N LYS A 83 19.95 -1.42 -1.40
CA LYS A 83 19.68 -1.23 -2.83
C LYS A 83 18.20 -1.38 -3.17
N ILE A 84 17.34 -1.53 -2.17
CA ILE A 84 15.89 -1.62 -2.34
C ILE A 84 15.28 -0.27 -1.97
N GLY A 85 14.48 0.30 -2.87
CA GLY A 85 13.82 1.58 -2.64
C GLY A 85 12.48 1.65 -3.35
N LEU A 86 11.61 2.53 -2.89
CA LEU A 86 10.39 2.86 -3.60
C LEU A 86 10.69 3.91 -4.68
N SER A 87 10.13 3.70 -5.86
CA SER A 87 10.15 4.70 -6.93
C SER A 87 9.25 5.87 -6.58
N ALA A 88 9.49 7.00 -7.23
CA ALA A 88 8.56 8.13 -7.20
C ALA A 88 7.26 7.83 -7.95
N PHE A 89 7.23 6.80 -8.80
CA PHE A 89 6.11 6.56 -9.71
C PHE A 89 5.28 5.34 -9.34
N LYS A 90 3.99 5.42 -9.66
CA LYS A 90 3.07 4.29 -9.69
C LYS A 90 2.88 3.77 -11.11
N ARG A 91 2.51 2.50 -11.22
CA ARG A 91 2.00 1.86 -12.43
C ARG A 91 0.84 0.94 -12.04
N ASN A 92 -0.28 1.04 -12.75
CA ASN A 92 -1.48 0.23 -12.49
C ASN A 92 -1.91 0.23 -11.01
N GLY A 93 -1.81 1.40 -10.36
CA GLY A 93 -2.23 1.58 -8.97
C GLY A 93 -1.21 1.20 -7.91
N PHE A 94 -0.04 0.64 -8.25
CA PHE A 94 1.02 0.26 -7.30
C PHE A 94 2.31 1.06 -7.54
N LEU A 95 3.05 1.39 -6.48
CA LEU A 95 4.38 1.99 -6.55
C LEU A 95 5.36 1.03 -7.22
N GLU A 96 6.18 1.56 -8.11
CA GLU A 96 7.31 0.80 -8.66
C GLU A 96 8.39 0.64 -7.58
N ILE A 97 9.13 -0.46 -7.64
CA ILE A 97 10.18 -0.77 -6.66
C ILE A 97 11.52 -0.82 -7.39
N GLN A 98 12.49 -0.05 -6.89
CA GLN A 98 13.88 -0.13 -7.31
C GLN A 98 14.57 -1.28 -6.59
N LEU A 99 15.19 -2.16 -7.37
CA LEU A 99 15.96 -3.32 -6.94
C LEU A 99 17.37 -3.25 -7.56
N ASP A 100 18.30 -2.56 -6.90
CA ASP A 100 19.64 -2.23 -7.42
C ASP A 100 19.61 -1.54 -8.78
N LYS A 101 19.78 -2.29 -9.88
CA LYS A 101 19.78 -1.78 -11.27
C LYS A 101 18.48 -2.07 -12.01
N MET A 102 17.57 -2.82 -11.42
CA MET A 102 16.29 -3.20 -11.99
C MET A 102 15.19 -2.38 -11.33
N THR A 103 14.22 -1.91 -12.10
CA THR A 103 12.95 -1.40 -11.56
C THR A 103 11.89 -2.44 -11.84
N ILE A 104 11.10 -2.80 -10.84
CA ILE A 104 9.95 -3.69 -11.02
C ILE A 104 8.67 -2.88 -10.89
N ALA A 105 7.68 -3.18 -11.73
CA ALA A 105 6.42 -2.47 -11.79
C ALA A 105 5.25 -3.46 -11.89
N TRP A 106 4.09 -3.04 -11.38
CA TRP A 106 2.87 -3.85 -11.42
C TRP A 106 2.27 -3.89 -12.83
N ASP A 107 2.10 -5.09 -13.38
CA ASP A 107 1.49 -5.28 -14.71
C ASP A 107 -0.05 -5.30 -14.69
N GLY A 108 -0.64 -5.17 -13.51
CA GLY A 108 -2.08 -5.33 -13.25
C GLY A 108 -2.40 -6.64 -12.54
N THR A 109 -1.48 -7.60 -12.50
CA THR A 109 -1.62 -8.89 -11.81
C THR A 109 -0.43 -9.23 -10.92
N ARG A 110 0.78 -8.80 -11.28
CA ARG A 110 2.00 -9.06 -10.50
C ARG A 110 3.10 -8.05 -10.80
N TYR A 111 4.15 -8.05 -9.98
CA TYR A 111 5.37 -7.31 -10.29
C TYR A 111 6.18 -8.02 -11.37
N VAL A 112 6.64 -7.26 -12.36
CA VAL A 112 7.55 -7.70 -13.43
C VAL A 112 8.63 -6.64 -13.66
N ASP A 113 9.71 -6.99 -14.36
CA ASP A 113 10.73 -6.02 -14.76
C ASP A 113 10.10 -4.91 -15.62
N ALA A 114 10.25 -3.66 -15.20
CA ALA A 114 9.65 -2.49 -15.84
C ALA A 114 10.12 -2.29 -17.29
N SER A 115 11.29 -2.84 -17.66
CA SER A 115 11.80 -2.80 -19.03
C SER A 115 11.00 -3.68 -20.01
N THR A 116 10.15 -4.57 -19.52
CA THR A 116 9.32 -5.46 -20.34
C THR A 116 8.07 -4.80 -20.89
N PHE A 117 7.69 -3.64 -20.35
CA PHE A 117 6.51 -2.93 -20.81
C PHE A 117 6.76 -2.19 -22.12
N PRO A 118 5.77 -2.12 -23.02
CA PRO A 118 5.89 -1.32 -24.23
C PRO A 118 5.99 0.16 -23.86
N ALA A 119 6.88 0.88 -24.56
CA ALA A 119 6.89 2.34 -24.55
C ALA A 119 6.06 2.86 -25.72
N SER A 120 5.18 3.84 -25.46
CA SER A 120 4.42 4.50 -26.52
C SER A 120 5.20 5.69 -27.10
N SER A 121 5.07 5.88 -28.41
CA SER A 121 5.52 7.10 -29.08
C SER A 121 4.33 8.04 -29.18
N LEU A 122 4.33 9.09 -28.36
CA LEU A 122 3.26 10.07 -28.26
C LEU A 122 3.71 11.40 -28.88
N ASP A 123 2.79 12.13 -29.51
CA ASP A 123 2.96 13.55 -29.79
C ASP A 123 2.54 14.35 -28.56
N GLY A 124 3.53 14.94 -27.89
CA GLY A 124 3.35 15.68 -26.63
C GLY A 124 3.12 17.18 -26.80
N ALA A 125 3.16 17.73 -28.01
CA ALA A 125 3.22 19.18 -28.19
C ALA A 125 1.99 19.90 -27.61
N ALA A 126 0.80 19.37 -27.87
CA ALA A 126 -0.45 19.92 -27.33
C ALA A 126 -0.53 19.77 -25.81
N PHE A 127 -0.14 18.60 -25.29
CA PHE A 127 -0.13 18.33 -23.85
C PHE A 127 0.82 19.28 -23.10
N VAL A 128 2.08 19.38 -23.52
CA VAL A 128 3.08 20.21 -22.83
C VAL A 128 2.62 21.67 -22.79
N ALA A 129 2.13 22.21 -23.91
CA ALA A 129 1.60 23.58 -23.96
C ALA A 129 0.39 23.78 -23.02
N ALA A 130 -0.53 22.81 -22.96
CA ALA A 130 -1.68 22.86 -22.05
C ALA A 130 -1.26 22.78 -20.58
N CYS A 131 -0.32 21.89 -20.25
CA CYS A 131 0.23 21.73 -18.91
C CYS A 131 0.94 23.01 -18.41
N GLU A 132 1.79 23.61 -19.23
CA GLU A 132 2.50 24.85 -18.88
C GLU A 132 1.53 26.01 -18.68
N LYS A 133 0.49 26.12 -19.52
CA LYS A 133 -0.57 27.12 -19.36
C LYS A 133 -1.37 26.90 -18.08
N TYR A 134 -1.75 25.66 -17.78
CA TYR A 134 -2.49 25.32 -16.55
C TYR A 134 -1.68 25.67 -15.30
N ARG A 135 -0.35 25.55 -15.36
CA ARG A 135 0.57 25.86 -14.25
C ARG A 135 1.16 27.28 -14.31
N SER A 136 0.61 28.21 -15.10
CA SER A 136 1.22 29.52 -15.38
C SER A 136 1.39 30.48 -14.19
N GLY A 137 0.92 30.12 -12.99
CA GLY A 137 1.14 30.84 -11.73
C GLY A 137 2.29 30.31 -10.86
N GLN A 138 2.98 29.24 -11.30
CA GLN A 138 4.09 28.62 -10.56
C GLN A 138 5.47 29.05 -11.13
N GLN A 139 6.57 28.74 -10.42
CA GLN A 139 7.93 29.09 -10.89
C GLN A 139 8.25 28.45 -12.25
N PRO A 140 8.67 29.21 -13.28
CA PRO A 140 8.78 28.73 -14.67
C PRO A 140 9.64 27.49 -14.88
N GLU A 141 10.86 27.44 -14.33
CA GLU A 141 11.77 26.29 -14.49
C GLU A 141 11.18 25.01 -13.89
N SER A 142 10.46 25.15 -12.78
CA SER A 142 9.77 24.04 -12.11
C SER A 142 8.52 23.56 -12.86
N VAL A 143 7.96 24.40 -13.74
CA VAL A 143 6.78 24.09 -14.56
C VAL A 143 7.19 23.25 -15.76
N THR A 144 8.17 23.69 -16.54
CA THR A 144 8.65 22.94 -17.70
C THR A 144 9.20 21.57 -17.30
N ALA A 145 9.98 21.48 -16.21
CA ALA A 145 10.49 20.21 -15.71
C ALA A 145 9.36 19.24 -15.30
N ALA A 146 8.31 19.74 -14.64
CA ALA A 146 7.17 18.92 -14.23
C ALA A 146 6.33 18.45 -15.43
N CYS A 147 6.05 19.33 -16.40
CA CYS A 147 5.29 18.96 -17.59
C CYS A 147 6.06 17.97 -18.48
N GLN A 148 7.38 18.14 -18.63
CA GLN A 148 8.21 17.18 -19.34
C GLN A 148 8.29 15.83 -18.61
N CYS A 149 8.38 15.84 -17.28
CA CYS A 149 8.31 14.62 -16.49
C CYS A 149 6.99 13.86 -16.75
N GLN A 150 5.85 14.55 -16.70
CA GLN A 150 4.55 13.93 -16.92
C GLN A 150 4.45 13.33 -18.33
N PHE A 151 4.88 14.08 -19.36
CA PHE A 151 4.89 13.59 -20.74
C PHE A 151 5.75 12.33 -20.90
N ASN A 152 6.99 12.37 -20.41
CA ASN A 152 7.88 11.21 -20.45
C ASN A 152 7.27 10.00 -19.74
N ARG A 153 6.59 10.24 -18.61
CA ARG A 153 5.96 9.17 -17.85
C ARG A 153 4.73 8.59 -18.58
N PHE A 154 3.91 9.41 -19.24
CA PHE A 154 2.81 8.94 -20.07
C PHE A 154 3.28 7.98 -21.18
N GLN A 155 4.44 8.25 -21.77
CA GLN A 155 5.06 7.35 -22.75
C GLN A 155 5.49 6.01 -22.13
N GLN A 156 6.04 6.04 -20.91
CA GLN A 156 6.49 4.84 -20.20
C GLN A 156 5.36 3.93 -19.75
N ILE A 157 4.18 4.49 -19.46
CA ILE A 157 3.01 3.73 -19.01
C ILE A 157 2.11 3.24 -20.17
N ASP A 158 2.57 3.36 -21.42
CA ASP A 158 1.82 2.98 -22.64
C ASP A 158 0.47 3.69 -22.78
N LEU A 159 0.39 4.95 -22.33
CA LEU A 159 -0.79 5.78 -22.57
C LEU A 159 -1.02 5.91 -24.07
N LYS A 160 -2.29 5.93 -24.51
CA LYS A 160 -2.65 6.11 -25.92
C LYS A 160 -2.77 7.59 -26.27
N GLN A 161 -2.52 7.94 -27.53
CA GLN A 161 -2.59 9.33 -27.98
C GLN A 161 -3.97 9.96 -27.70
N ALA A 162 -5.05 9.23 -27.94
CA ALA A 162 -6.41 9.73 -27.68
C ALA A 162 -6.64 10.07 -26.19
N ASP A 163 -6.04 9.31 -25.28
CA ASP A 163 -6.13 9.55 -23.84
C ASP A 163 -5.27 10.76 -23.45
N LEU A 164 -4.06 10.88 -24.02
CA LEU A 164 -3.21 12.07 -23.84
C LEU A 164 -3.92 13.33 -24.32
N ASP A 165 -4.55 13.28 -25.50
CA ASP A 165 -5.29 14.40 -26.08
C ASP A 165 -6.51 14.75 -25.23
N SER A 166 -7.24 13.75 -24.74
CA SER A 166 -8.39 13.93 -23.84
C SER A 166 -7.97 14.58 -22.52
N TYR A 167 -6.84 14.15 -21.93
CA TYR A 167 -6.31 14.74 -20.71
C TYR A 167 -5.78 16.16 -20.96
N ALA A 168 -5.07 16.40 -22.07
CA ALA A 168 -4.63 17.74 -22.45
C ALA A 168 -5.82 18.72 -22.59
N ALA A 169 -6.93 18.26 -23.17
CA ALA A 169 -8.16 19.05 -23.29
C ALA A 169 -8.80 19.36 -21.93
N SER A 170 -8.69 18.45 -20.94
CA SER A 170 -9.26 18.65 -19.60
C SER A 170 -8.53 19.70 -18.77
N LEU A 171 -7.30 20.04 -19.13
CA LEU A 171 -6.55 21.13 -18.51
C LEU A 171 -7.09 22.52 -18.91
N GLY A 172 -8.03 22.59 -19.86
CA GLY A 172 -8.72 23.81 -20.25
C GLY A 172 -9.96 24.13 -19.40
N GLU A 173 -10.35 25.41 -19.35
CA GLU A 173 -11.41 25.92 -18.47
C GLU A 173 -12.83 25.41 -18.78
N ASN A 174 -13.10 24.90 -19.99
CA ASN A 174 -14.46 24.55 -20.46
C ASN A 174 -14.57 23.09 -20.92
N PHE A 175 -13.82 22.19 -20.31
CA PHE A 175 -13.88 20.77 -20.65
C PHE A 175 -15.25 20.16 -20.29
N GLN A 176 -15.90 19.52 -21.26
CA GLN A 176 -17.13 18.78 -21.03
C GLN A 176 -16.77 17.35 -20.61
N TYR A 177 -17.01 17.04 -19.34
CA TYR A 177 -16.74 15.71 -18.80
C TYR A 177 -17.67 14.67 -19.46
N PRO A 178 -17.10 13.56 -19.97
CA PRO A 178 -17.89 12.50 -20.57
C PRO A 178 -18.76 11.79 -19.53
N THR A 179 -19.86 11.20 -19.99
CA THR A 179 -20.82 10.44 -19.16
C THR A 179 -21.01 9.02 -19.71
N GLY A 180 -21.63 8.13 -18.91
CA GLY A 180 -21.80 6.72 -19.25
C GLY A 180 -20.46 5.98 -19.33
N GLU A 181 -20.33 5.02 -20.25
CA GLU A 181 -19.08 4.24 -20.44
C GLU A 181 -17.85 5.11 -20.69
N LYS A 182 -18.02 6.25 -21.38
CA LYS A 182 -16.93 7.22 -21.57
C LYS A 182 -16.57 7.96 -20.28
N GLY A 183 -17.53 8.11 -19.37
CA GLY A 183 -17.30 8.60 -18.02
C GLY A 183 -16.46 7.63 -17.20
N ASP A 184 -16.75 6.33 -17.27
CA ASP A 184 -15.95 5.31 -16.56
C ASP A 184 -14.50 5.27 -17.07
N ALA A 185 -14.32 5.32 -18.40
CA ALA A 185 -12.99 5.45 -19.02
C ALA A 185 -12.25 6.73 -18.58
N TRP A 186 -12.98 7.84 -18.46
CA TRP A 186 -12.44 9.10 -17.96
C TRP A 186 -12.00 9.02 -16.50
N VAL A 187 -12.77 8.34 -15.63
CA VAL A 187 -12.37 8.13 -14.22
C VAL A 187 -11.04 7.39 -14.16
N VAL A 188 -10.88 6.31 -14.93
CA VAL A 188 -9.60 5.55 -14.99
C VAL A 188 -8.45 6.43 -15.49
N LEU A 189 -8.68 7.19 -16.57
CA LEU A 189 -7.68 8.11 -17.12
C LEU A 189 -7.29 9.18 -16.11
N SER A 190 -8.26 9.81 -15.44
CA SER A 190 -8.01 10.86 -14.45
C SER A 190 -7.18 10.37 -13.28
N LYS A 191 -7.45 9.16 -12.77
CA LYS A 191 -6.67 8.54 -11.69
C LYS A 191 -5.24 8.24 -12.13
N THR A 192 -5.08 7.73 -13.35
CA THR A 192 -3.75 7.47 -13.94
C THR A 192 -2.96 8.77 -14.11
N ALA A 193 -3.62 9.84 -14.57
CA ALA A 193 -3.00 11.14 -14.72
C ALA A 193 -2.64 11.78 -13.37
N GLU A 194 -3.49 11.63 -12.35
CA GLU A 194 -3.21 12.05 -10.98
C GLU A 194 -1.98 11.34 -10.39
N ASP A 195 -1.88 10.02 -10.58
CA ASP A 195 -0.70 9.25 -10.17
C ASP A 195 0.58 9.74 -10.86
N VAL A 196 0.51 10.06 -12.16
CA VAL A 196 1.64 10.61 -12.93
C VAL A 196 2.04 12.01 -12.45
N VAL A 197 1.05 12.89 -12.23
CA VAL A 197 1.27 14.24 -11.71
C VAL A 197 1.94 14.18 -10.35
N THR A 198 1.39 13.39 -9.43
CA THR A 198 1.91 13.22 -8.07
C THR A 198 3.32 12.65 -8.10
N GLY A 199 3.54 11.57 -8.86
CA GLY A 199 4.87 10.96 -8.97
C GLY A 199 5.92 11.90 -9.55
N CYS A 200 5.56 12.76 -10.49
CA CYS A 200 6.46 13.80 -10.99
C CYS A 200 6.79 14.86 -9.96
N ASP A 201 5.80 15.32 -9.18
CA ASP A 201 6.04 16.28 -8.10
C ASP A 201 6.90 15.65 -6.97
N VAL A 202 6.77 14.35 -6.71
CA VAL A 202 7.68 13.59 -5.82
C VAL A 202 9.09 13.49 -6.40
N ALA A 203 9.23 13.12 -7.67
CA ALA A 203 10.53 12.93 -8.33
C ALA A 203 11.38 14.22 -8.35
N ILE A 204 10.74 15.38 -8.43
CA ILE A 204 11.41 16.69 -8.39
C ILE A 204 11.49 17.30 -6.97
N GLY A 205 11.07 16.57 -5.94
CA GLY A 205 11.18 16.97 -4.54
C GLY A 205 10.17 18.04 -4.09
N LYS A 206 9.07 18.26 -4.82
CA LYS A 206 8.00 19.17 -4.43
C LYS A 206 7.05 18.56 -3.40
N SER A 207 6.87 17.25 -3.43
CA SER A 207 5.92 16.53 -2.57
C SER A 207 6.48 15.16 -2.14
N GLN A 208 5.71 14.46 -1.33
CA GLN A 208 5.87 13.03 -1.03
C GLN A 208 4.53 12.35 -1.33
N TRP A 209 4.55 11.05 -1.58
CA TRP A 209 3.30 10.29 -1.59
C TRP A 209 2.61 10.44 -0.23
N PRO A 210 1.28 10.60 -0.20
CA PRO A 210 0.55 10.57 1.05
C PRO A 210 0.84 9.25 1.78
N PRO A 211 0.85 9.27 3.12
CA PRO A 211 1.00 8.05 3.89
C PRO A 211 -0.10 7.06 3.53
N GLY A 212 0.28 5.81 3.22
CA GLY A 212 -0.64 4.70 2.99
C GLY A 212 -1.16 4.06 4.28
N TYR A 213 -1.61 4.87 5.23
CA TYR A 213 -2.32 4.37 6.41
C TYR A 213 -3.61 5.13 6.61
N LEU A 214 -4.59 4.42 7.16
CA LEU A 214 -5.86 5.01 7.56
C LEU A 214 -5.62 6.00 8.71
N VAL A 215 -6.24 7.17 8.63
CA VAL A 215 -6.20 8.19 9.68
C VAL A 215 -7.63 8.58 10.00
N HIS A 216 -8.32 7.79 10.82
CA HIS A 216 -9.68 8.11 11.26
C HIS A 216 -9.75 8.60 12.71
N GLY A 217 -8.74 8.29 13.53
CA GLY A 217 -8.58 8.91 14.84
C GLY A 217 -7.83 10.25 14.84
N ASP A 218 -8.02 11.02 15.91
CA ASP A 218 -7.44 12.35 16.09
C ASP A 218 -6.04 12.33 16.75
N GLN A 219 -5.57 11.15 17.17
CA GLN A 219 -4.27 10.97 17.81
C GLN A 219 -3.22 10.38 16.85
N PRO A 220 -1.94 10.75 16.99
CA PRO A 220 -0.87 10.13 16.22
C PRO A 220 -0.74 8.64 16.60
N GLN A 221 -0.29 7.82 15.66
CA GLN A 221 0.06 6.43 15.97
C GLN A 221 1.18 6.37 17.02
N VAL A 222 0.97 5.53 18.03
CA VAL A 222 1.93 5.28 19.11
C VAL A 222 2.54 3.89 18.98
N LYS A 223 3.80 3.74 19.40
CA LYS A 223 4.48 2.46 19.39
C LYS A 223 4.06 1.63 20.61
N LEU A 224 3.19 0.65 20.39
CA LEU A 224 2.73 -0.31 21.40
C LEU A 224 3.26 -1.72 21.09
N ASP A 225 3.18 -2.61 22.07
CA ASP A 225 3.31 -4.05 21.87
C ASP A 225 1.94 -4.64 21.50
N PHE A 226 1.86 -5.16 20.28
CA PHE A 226 0.64 -5.72 19.71
C PHE A 226 0.62 -7.25 19.75
N GLY A 227 1.65 -7.91 20.31
CA GLY A 227 1.82 -9.37 20.21
C GLY A 227 0.60 -10.15 20.71
N SER A 228 0.16 -9.87 21.94
CA SER A 228 -0.98 -10.53 22.58
C SER A 228 -2.30 -10.26 21.83
N PHE A 229 -2.49 -9.04 21.34
CA PHE A 229 -3.68 -8.67 20.56
C PHE A 229 -3.71 -9.40 19.21
N LEU A 230 -2.59 -9.39 18.47
CA LEU A 230 -2.47 -10.09 17.18
C LEU A 230 -2.60 -11.61 17.30
N ASP A 231 -2.28 -12.19 18.46
CA ASP A 231 -2.51 -13.62 18.73
C ASP A 231 -3.98 -13.96 18.99
N ALA A 232 -4.74 -13.04 19.60
CA ALA A 232 -6.14 -13.22 19.94
C ALA A 232 -7.10 -12.83 18.80
N CYS A 233 -6.77 -11.76 18.07
CA CYS A 233 -7.63 -11.12 17.09
C CYS A 233 -8.09 -12.04 15.95
N PRO A 234 -7.24 -12.83 15.27
CA PRO A 234 -7.69 -13.62 14.12
C PRO A 234 -8.73 -14.70 14.46
N ARG A 235 -8.98 -14.96 15.76
CA ARG A 235 -9.94 -15.97 16.24
C ARG A 235 -11.32 -15.40 16.52
N GLN A 236 -11.52 -14.08 16.42
CA GLN A 236 -12.79 -13.45 16.75
C GLN A 236 -13.89 -13.84 15.77
N ASP A 237 -15.06 -14.20 16.31
CA ASP A 237 -16.21 -14.63 15.52
C ASP A 237 -16.65 -13.57 14.50
N PHE A 238 -16.67 -12.29 14.89
CA PHE A 238 -17.06 -11.21 13.97
C PHE A 238 -16.08 -11.06 12.79
N ILE A 239 -14.82 -11.43 12.95
CA ILE A 239 -13.81 -11.41 11.89
C ILE A 239 -13.98 -12.62 10.98
N LEU A 240 -14.14 -13.81 11.58
CA LEU A 240 -14.25 -15.08 10.87
C LEU A 240 -15.55 -15.21 10.08
N THR A 241 -16.64 -14.65 10.59
CA THR A 241 -17.98 -14.72 9.96
C THR A 241 -18.24 -13.58 8.98
N ASN A 242 -17.39 -12.54 8.96
CA ASN A 242 -17.56 -11.42 8.04
C ASN A 242 -17.18 -11.80 6.62
N HIS A 243 -18.09 -11.53 5.68
CA HIS A 243 -17.93 -11.80 4.25
C HIS A 243 -16.67 -11.18 3.63
N LYS A 244 -16.14 -10.08 4.19
CA LYS A 244 -14.89 -9.45 3.76
C LYS A 244 -13.65 -10.04 4.41
N THR A 245 -13.70 -10.81 5.49
CA THR A 245 -12.48 -11.17 6.25
C THR A 245 -12.39 -12.63 6.69
N GLY A 246 -13.37 -13.47 6.31
CA GLY A 246 -13.46 -14.85 6.77
C GLY A 246 -12.37 -15.83 6.31
N THR A 247 -11.24 -15.37 5.78
CA THR A 247 -10.06 -16.22 5.53
C THR A 247 -8.92 -15.86 6.50
N PRO A 248 -8.02 -16.81 6.84
CA PRO A 248 -6.96 -16.56 7.82
C PRO A 248 -6.07 -15.34 7.50
N ASP A 249 -5.75 -15.15 6.22
CA ASP A 249 -4.87 -14.06 5.79
C ASP A 249 -5.60 -12.70 5.78
N ARG A 250 -6.88 -12.67 5.41
CA ARG A 250 -7.70 -11.46 5.49
C ARG A 250 -8.01 -11.07 6.93
N ALA A 251 -8.26 -12.06 7.80
CA ALA A 251 -8.38 -11.84 9.24
C ALA A 251 -7.09 -11.23 9.81
N LEU A 252 -5.92 -11.75 9.43
CA LEU A 252 -4.63 -11.22 9.85
C LEU A 252 -4.41 -9.78 9.37
N ALA A 253 -4.76 -9.47 8.12
CA ALA A 253 -4.69 -8.12 7.58
C ALA A 253 -5.62 -7.14 8.31
N LEU A 254 -6.85 -7.56 8.63
CA LEU A 254 -7.77 -6.76 9.46
C LEU A 254 -7.19 -6.53 10.86
N CYS A 255 -6.65 -7.56 11.51
CA CYS A 255 -6.02 -7.44 12.82
C CYS A 255 -4.82 -6.49 12.82
N GLY A 256 -4.03 -6.49 11.75
CA GLY A 256 -2.98 -5.50 11.53
C GLY A 256 -3.55 -4.08 11.44
N CYS A 257 -4.63 -3.90 10.69
CA CYS A 257 -5.33 -2.62 10.59
C CYS A 257 -5.86 -2.14 11.96
N LEU A 258 -6.57 -2.99 12.69
CA LEU A 258 -7.08 -2.67 14.03
C LEU A 258 -5.95 -2.27 14.98
N SER A 259 -4.83 -2.99 14.95
CA SER A 259 -3.66 -2.67 15.77
C SER A 259 -3.09 -1.27 15.49
N ARG A 260 -3.21 -0.77 14.24
CA ARG A 260 -2.76 0.57 13.86
C ARG A 260 -3.79 1.64 14.16
N GLU A 261 -5.07 1.33 13.96
CA GLU A 261 -6.16 2.29 14.02
C GLU A 261 -6.62 2.54 15.46
N ILE A 262 -6.75 1.51 16.29
CA ILE A 262 -7.22 1.64 17.69
C ILE A 262 -6.41 2.67 18.50
N PRO A 263 -5.06 2.69 18.44
CA PRO A 263 -4.28 3.70 19.16
C PRO A 263 -4.51 5.14 18.69
N THR A 264 -4.99 5.35 17.45
CA THR A 264 -5.32 6.70 16.95
C THR A 264 -6.57 7.29 17.62
N TYR A 265 -7.35 6.47 18.32
CA TYR A 265 -8.45 6.89 19.18
C TYR A 265 -8.03 7.13 20.65
N GLY A 266 -6.71 7.17 20.94
CA GLY A 266 -6.19 7.44 22.28
C GLY A 266 -5.99 6.21 23.16
N VAL A 267 -6.18 5.01 22.60
CA VAL A 267 -5.97 3.75 23.33
C VAL A 267 -4.48 3.46 23.51
N GLY A 268 -4.05 3.36 24.77
CA GLY A 268 -2.67 3.01 25.15
C GLY A 268 -2.43 1.51 25.31
N GLN A 269 -1.26 1.14 25.82
CA GLN A 269 -0.89 -0.27 26.01
C GLN A 269 -1.88 -1.02 26.92
N GLU A 270 -2.32 -0.41 28.03
CA GLU A 270 -3.26 -1.03 28.96
C GLU A 270 -4.60 -1.37 28.28
N GLY A 271 -5.10 -0.47 27.43
CA GLY A 271 -6.31 -0.71 26.64
C GLY A 271 -6.10 -1.78 25.56
N MET A 272 -4.94 -1.81 24.89
CA MET A 272 -4.62 -2.89 23.95
C MET A 272 -4.51 -4.26 24.64
N ASP A 273 -3.93 -4.31 25.84
CA ASP A 273 -3.82 -5.53 26.64
C ASP A 273 -5.21 -5.98 27.14
N LEU A 274 -6.07 -5.04 27.53
CA LEU A 274 -7.45 -5.31 27.92
C LEU A 274 -8.29 -5.82 26.73
N LEU A 275 -8.15 -5.24 25.54
CA LEU A 275 -8.76 -5.77 24.31
C LEU A 275 -8.26 -7.18 23.98
N ALA A 276 -6.98 -7.46 24.22
CA ALA A 276 -6.45 -8.81 24.01
C ALA A 276 -7.06 -9.82 24.99
N GLN A 277 -7.32 -9.43 26.25
CA GLN A 277 -8.05 -10.27 27.22
C GLN A 277 -9.51 -10.46 26.81
N TYR A 278 -10.15 -9.38 26.40
CA TYR A 278 -11.52 -9.39 25.90
C TYR A 278 -11.68 -10.36 24.73
N TYR A 279 -10.80 -10.29 23.74
CA TYR A 279 -10.76 -11.23 22.61
C TYR A 279 -10.41 -12.67 22.99
N ARG A 280 -9.85 -12.93 24.17
CA ARG A 280 -9.64 -14.29 24.68
C ARG A 280 -10.81 -14.80 25.52
N ASP A 281 -11.92 -14.06 25.56
CA ASP A 281 -13.07 -14.31 26.43
C ASP A 281 -12.69 -14.35 27.92
N GLU A 282 -11.60 -13.68 28.31
CA GLU A 282 -11.12 -13.62 29.70
C GLU A 282 -11.87 -12.58 30.54
N VAL A 283 -12.45 -11.57 29.88
CA VAL A 283 -13.24 -10.48 30.46
C VAL A 283 -14.48 -10.23 29.60
N SER A 284 -15.60 -9.83 30.21
CA SER A 284 -16.84 -9.49 29.50
C SER A 284 -16.90 -8.02 29.07
N ASP A 285 -17.85 -7.65 28.21
CA ASP A 285 -18.13 -6.24 27.85
C ASP A 285 -18.27 -5.37 29.11
N ALA A 286 -19.00 -5.86 30.12
CA ALA A 286 -19.22 -5.12 31.36
C ALA A 286 -17.93 -4.93 32.18
N ASP A 287 -17.02 -5.90 32.14
CA ASP A 287 -15.72 -5.79 32.80
C ASP A 287 -14.80 -4.82 32.07
N VAL A 288 -14.89 -4.77 30.73
CA VAL A 288 -14.19 -3.79 29.90
C VAL A 288 -14.72 -2.40 30.19
N ASP A 289 -16.03 -2.18 30.11
CA ASP A 289 -16.66 -0.87 30.37
C ASP A 289 -16.38 -0.34 31.78
N THR A 290 -16.23 -1.24 32.75
CA THR A 290 -15.86 -0.87 34.13
C THR A 290 -14.42 -0.38 34.24
N GLN A 291 -13.51 -0.95 33.45
CA GLN A 291 -12.08 -0.61 33.45
C GLN A 291 -11.76 0.57 32.52
N ASP A 292 -12.39 0.60 31.35
CA ASP A 292 -12.27 1.63 30.32
C ASP A 292 -13.57 1.70 29.50
N ALA A 293 -14.44 2.65 29.88
CA ALA A 293 -15.75 2.86 29.27
C ALA A 293 -15.72 3.35 27.81
N GLU A 294 -14.56 3.79 27.31
CA GLU A 294 -14.42 4.30 25.94
C GLU A 294 -13.79 3.26 25.00
N LEU A 295 -13.21 2.19 25.54
CA LEU A 295 -12.41 1.22 24.80
C LEU A 295 -13.20 0.48 23.71
N LEU A 296 -14.39 -0.04 24.02
CA LEU A 296 -15.23 -0.73 23.03
C LEU A 296 -15.75 0.23 21.96
N GLY A 297 -16.04 1.48 22.34
CA GLY A 297 -16.42 2.52 21.38
C GLY A 297 -15.28 2.91 20.42
N ALA A 298 -14.04 2.96 20.92
CA ALA A 298 -12.85 3.16 20.09
C ALA A 298 -12.59 1.96 19.16
N HIS A 299 -12.75 0.75 19.68
CA HIS A 299 -12.67 -0.49 18.91
C HIS A 299 -13.69 -0.52 17.76
N ASP A 300 -14.94 -0.14 18.00
CA ASP A 300 -15.99 -0.16 16.99
C ASP A 300 -15.72 0.82 15.85
N LYS A 301 -15.28 2.04 16.18
CA LYS A 301 -14.87 3.04 15.19
C LYS A 301 -13.68 2.56 14.36
N ALA A 302 -12.67 1.97 15.00
CA ALA A 302 -11.52 1.39 14.31
C ALA A 302 -11.92 0.21 13.41
N SER A 303 -12.87 -0.62 13.87
CA SER A 303 -13.42 -1.73 13.08
C SER A 303 -14.16 -1.23 11.85
N GLU A 304 -15.01 -0.22 11.99
CA GLU A 304 -15.71 0.42 10.88
C GLU A 304 -14.72 1.02 9.88
N ALA A 305 -13.74 1.80 10.36
CA ALA A 305 -12.69 2.39 9.54
C ALA A 305 -11.94 1.33 8.72
N CYS A 306 -11.42 0.29 9.38
CA CYS A 306 -10.69 -0.78 8.72
C CYS A 306 -11.55 -1.59 7.75
N LEU A 307 -12.80 -1.92 8.11
CA LEU A 307 -13.70 -2.70 7.25
C LEU A 307 -14.22 -1.90 6.06
N SER A 308 -14.31 -0.57 6.18
CA SER A 308 -14.72 0.32 5.11
C SER A 308 -13.67 0.40 4.00
N ALA A 309 -12.39 0.47 4.39
CA ALA A 309 -11.25 0.44 3.49
C ALA A 309 -10.97 -0.95 2.91
N PHE A 310 -11.45 -2.01 3.57
CA PHE A 310 -11.19 -3.38 3.14
C PHE A 310 -11.80 -3.69 1.76
N PRO A 311 -10.98 -4.13 0.79
CA PRO A 311 -11.46 -4.44 -0.56
C PRO A 311 -12.50 -5.55 -0.49
N ALA A 312 -13.52 -5.46 -1.34
CA ALA A 312 -14.45 -6.58 -1.53
C ALA A 312 -13.68 -7.81 -2.03
N LYS A 313 -14.19 -9.01 -1.73
CA LYS A 313 -13.66 -10.26 -2.27
C LYS A 313 -13.81 -10.32 -3.79
#